data_AF-A0A097KMJ1-F1
#
_entry.id   AF-A0A097KMJ1-F1
#
_cell.length_a   1.000
_cell.length_b   1.000
_cell.length_c   1.000
_cell.angle_alpha   90.00
_cell.angle_beta   90.00
_cell.angle_gamma   90.00
#
_symmetry.space_group_name_H-M   'P 1'
#
loop_
_entity.id
_entity.type
_entity.pdbx_description
1 polymer ?
#
loop_
_entity_poly.entity_id
_entity_poly.type
_entity_poly.pdbx_seq_one_letter_code
_entity_poly.pdbx_strand_id
1 'polypeptide(L)'
;MQKFSFYRLHFSFLKVFGNFLLNNLKIRLAFFDNLFQVREIRLNQKFNETAMIPLERELCSSRIEFSPEVLHHLQWSREFVACTSLKLVKVSLALSIILGTTNPLYANAYPIFAQQNYENPREANGRIVCANCHLAQKPVEIEVPQSVLPDTVFEAVVKIPYDQQVKQVLGNGKKGPLNVGAVLILPDGFQVAPPDRIPEEMKSKVGKLYFQPYNEDKKNILVVGPIPGKKYSEIVFPILSPDPAKNKNVSYLKYPIYVGGNRGRGQVYPDGSKSNNTIYNASTAGKIVQIQPLEKKGGYEISIETLNGDQIIEKVPPGPELIVNVGQTIQVDQPLTINPNVGGFGQMDTEIVLQNPARIQGLLLFFGFIIIAQIFLVLKKKQFEKVQLAEMNF
;
A
#
# COMPACT_ATOMS: atom_id res chain seq x y z
N MET A 1 -3.68 15.76 63.55
CA MET A 1 -4.42 15.06 62.48
C MET A 1 -3.52 14.92 61.26
N GLN A 2 -3.09 13.70 60.93
CA GLN A 2 -2.52 13.20 59.66
C GLN A 2 -1.55 12.04 59.95
N LYS A 3 -2.11 10.91 60.42
CA LYS A 3 -1.40 9.63 60.55
C LYS A 3 -2.34 8.48 60.16
N PHE A 4 -3.03 8.60 59.03
CA PHE A 4 -3.85 7.52 58.46
C PHE A 4 -4.02 7.77 56.96
N SER A 5 -3.02 7.46 56.14
CA SER A 5 -3.18 7.39 54.67
C SER A 5 -2.19 6.46 53.98
N PHE A 6 -1.05 6.12 54.60
CA PHE A 6 -0.01 5.33 53.92
C PHE A 6 -0.23 3.80 53.92
N TYR A 7 -1.08 3.27 54.82
CA TYR A 7 -1.33 1.81 54.89
C TYR A 7 -2.44 1.30 53.94
N ARG A 8 -3.18 2.20 53.28
CA ARG A 8 -4.31 1.81 52.41
C ARG A 8 -3.91 1.56 50.96
N LEU A 9 -2.76 2.08 50.50
CA LEU A 9 -2.27 1.87 49.12
C LEU A 9 -1.54 0.53 48.94
N HIS A 10 -0.83 0.05 49.96
CA HIS A 10 -0.07 -1.20 49.88
C HIS A 10 -0.95 -2.46 49.86
N PHE A 11 -2.13 -2.41 50.48
CA PHE A 11 -3.07 -3.54 50.50
C PHE A 11 -3.88 -3.70 49.20
N SER A 12 -4.09 -2.63 48.44
CA SER A 12 -4.77 -2.71 47.14
C SER A 12 -3.88 -3.33 46.05
N PHE A 13 -2.57 -3.08 46.09
CA PHE A 13 -1.65 -3.62 45.09
C PHE A 13 -1.42 -5.14 45.25
N LEU A 14 -1.32 -5.66 46.48
CA LEU A 14 -1.22 -7.10 46.73
C LEU A 14 -2.52 -7.88 46.41
N LYS A 15 -3.71 -7.26 46.60
CA LYS A 15 -4.99 -7.88 46.22
C LYS A 15 -5.17 -8.01 44.70
N VAL A 16 -4.71 -7.01 43.94
CA VAL A 16 -4.78 -7.03 42.46
C VAL A 16 -3.79 -8.04 41.88
N PHE A 17 -2.58 -8.16 42.45
CA PHE A 17 -1.58 -9.12 41.99
C PHE A 17 -1.94 -10.58 42.37
N GLY A 18 -2.53 -10.80 43.55
CA GLY A 18 -3.01 -12.12 43.97
C GLY A 18 -4.17 -12.65 43.12
N ASN A 19 -5.14 -11.79 42.75
CA ASN A 19 -6.25 -12.17 41.88
C ASN A 19 -5.82 -12.45 40.43
N PHE A 20 -4.75 -11.81 39.94
CA PHE A 20 -4.18 -12.06 38.61
C PHE A 20 -3.47 -13.43 38.52
N LEU A 21 -2.80 -13.85 39.60
CA LEU A 21 -2.16 -15.18 39.70
C LEU A 21 -3.18 -16.31 39.87
N LEU A 22 -4.24 -16.12 40.67
CA LEU A 22 -5.30 -17.12 40.87
C LEU A 22 -6.18 -17.34 39.63
N ASN A 23 -6.45 -16.30 38.84
CA ASN A 23 -7.22 -16.43 37.59
C ASN A 23 -6.44 -17.13 36.48
N ASN A 24 -5.13 -16.90 36.37
CA ASN A 24 -4.29 -17.62 35.40
C ASN A 24 -4.08 -19.11 35.77
N LEU A 25 -4.11 -19.46 37.06
CA LEU A 25 -4.01 -20.86 37.50
C LEU A 25 -5.32 -21.64 37.26
N LYS A 26 -6.50 -21.00 37.41
CA LYS A 26 -7.80 -21.61 37.09
C LYS A 26 -8.00 -21.85 35.59
N ILE A 27 -7.48 -20.97 34.73
CA ILE A 27 -7.57 -21.10 33.27
C ILE A 27 -6.70 -22.27 32.76
N ARG A 28 -5.59 -22.60 33.43
CA ARG A 28 -4.76 -23.76 33.08
C ARG A 28 -5.34 -25.12 33.51
N LEU A 29 -6.18 -25.17 34.54
CA LEU A 29 -6.85 -26.41 34.95
C LEU A 29 -8.06 -26.75 34.05
N ALA A 30 -8.77 -25.75 33.53
CA ALA A 30 -9.86 -25.96 32.56
C ALA A 30 -9.39 -26.48 31.18
N PHE A 31 -8.09 -26.34 30.87
CA PHE A 31 -7.50 -26.80 29.61
C PHE A 31 -7.12 -28.29 29.63
N PHE A 32 -7.13 -28.94 30.80
CA PHE A 32 -6.78 -30.36 30.95
C PHE A 32 -7.98 -31.31 30.96
N ASP A 33 -9.20 -30.80 31.13
CA ASP A 33 -10.42 -31.63 31.19
C ASP A 33 -11.07 -31.92 29.82
N ASN A 34 -10.56 -31.37 28.72
CA ASN A 34 -11.17 -31.47 27.38
C ASN A 34 -10.41 -32.38 26.38
N LEU A 35 -9.53 -33.26 26.87
CA LEU A 35 -8.64 -34.08 26.02
C LEU A 35 -8.93 -35.59 26.03
N PHE A 36 -10.09 -36.03 26.52
CA PHE A 36 -10.50 -37.43 26.43
C PHE A 36 -11.98 -37.57 26.02
N GLN A 37 -12.24 -37.60 24.71
CA GLN A 37 -13.39 -38.34 24.15
C GLN A 37 -13.29 -38.46 22.62
N VAL A 38 -12.69 -39.53 22.11
CA VAL A 38 -13.15 -40.19 20.86
C VAL A 38 -12.80 -41.68 20.95
N ARG A 39 -13.83 -42.54 20.90
CA ARG A 39 -13.74 -44.00 20.77
C ARG A 39 -13.68 -44.39 19.27
N GLU A 40 -12.95 -45.46 18.99
CA GLU A 40 -12.85 -46.19 17.73
C GLU A 40 -14.19 -46.57 17.08
N ILE A 41 -14.21 -46.78 15.75
CA ILE A 41 -14.71 -48.01 15.09
C ILE A 41 -14.23 -48.09 13.61
N ARG A 42 -13.49 -49.16 13.33
CA ARG A 42 -13.30 -50.02 12.12
C ARG A 42 -12.99 -49.47 10.71
N LEU A 43 -11.87 -50.01 10.23
CA LEU A 43 -11.38 -50.19 8.85
C LEU A 43 -12.27 -51.08 7.96
N ASN A 44 -12.30 -50.75 6.66
CA ASN A 44 -12.35 -51.68 5.51
C ASN A 44 -11.71 -50.95 4.31
N GLN A 45 -10.55 -51.39 3.81
CA GLN A 45 -10.36 -52.17 2.55
C GLN A 45 -11.08 -51.54 1.35
N LYS A 46 -10.53 -51.36 0.15
CA LYS A 46 -9.33 -51.78 -0.61
C LYS A 46 -9.49 -51.03 -1.95
N PHE A 47 -8.44 -50.62 -2.65
CA PHE A 47 -8.36 -50.83 -4.10
C PHE A 47 -6.92 -50.62 -4.59
N ASN A 48 -6.40 -51.68 -5.24
CA ASN A 48 -5.04 -51.82 -5.73
C ASN A 48 -4.77 -50.95 -6.96
N GLU A 49 -3.60 -50.32 -6.98
CA GLU A 49 -2.86 -49.97 -8.18
C GLU A 49 -2.04 -51.19 -8.63
N THR A 50 -2.26 -51.66 -9.85
CA THR A 50 -1.27 -52.49 -10.57
C THR A 50 -1.42 -52.29 -12.07
N ALA A 51 -0.40 -51.62 -12.63
CA ALA A 51 0.32 -51.92 -13.87
C ALA A 51 -0.42 -52.61 -15.04
N MET A 52 -0.38 -52.00 -16.23
CA MET A 52 -0.11 -52.72 -17.49
C MET A 52 0.19 -51.77 -18.67
N ILE A 53 1.41 -51.89 -19.19
CA ILE A 53 1.87 -51.66 -20.58
C ILE A 53 2.72 -52.93 -20.88
N PRO A 54 2.88 -53.48 -22.10
CA PRO A 54 2.34 -53.13 -23.43
C PRO A 54 1.66 -54.32 -24.17
N LEU A 55 0.70 -54.05 -25.06
CA LEU A 55 0.37 -54.98 -26.15
C LEU A 55 -0.03 -54.21 -27.42
N GLU A 56 0.88 -53.39 -27.95
CA GLU A 56 0.80 -52.90 -29.33
C GLU A 56 1.60 -53.85 -30.24
N ARG A 57 0.93 -54.89 -30.72
CA ARG A 57 1.17 -55.58 -32.00
C ARG A 57 0.14 -56.69 -32.09
N GLU A 58 -0.44 -56.85 -33.28
CA GLU A 58 -1.51 -57.80 -33.63
C GLU A 58 -2.94 -57.34 -33.34
N LEU A 59 -3.42 -56.34 -34.10
CA LEU A 59 -4.81 -56.25 -34.57
C LEU A 59 -4.88 -55.24 -35.74
N CYS A 60 -3.94 -55.36 -36.69
CA CYS A 60 -3.99 -54.65 -37.97
C CYS A 60 -4.17 -55.68 -39.09
N SER A 61 -5.29 -56.41 -39.08
CA SER A 61 -5.72 -57.26 -40.19
C SER A 61 -7.20 -57.69 -40.08
N SER A 62 -8.11 -56.74 -39.87
CA SER A 62 -9.52 -56.94 -40.20
C SER A 62 -10.07 -55.68 -40.85
N ARG A 63 -10.22 -55.75 -42.18
CA ARG A 63 -10.83 -54.71 -42.99
C ARG A 63 -12.34 -54.76 -42.73
N ILE A 64 -12.87 -53.86 -41.91
CA ILE A 64 -14.32 -53.66 -41.77
C ILE A 64 -14.75 -52.77 -42.94
N GLU A 65 -15.45 -53.34 -43.90
CA GLU A 65 -16.08 -52.60 -45.00
C GLU A 65 -17.44 -52.06 -44.50
N PHE A 66 -17.54 -50.73 -44.39
CA PHE A 66 -18.80 -50.04 -44.11
C PHE A 66 -19.63 -49.90 -45.40
N SER A 67 -20.95 -50.10 -45.33
CA SER A 67 -21.83 -49.93 -46.48
C SER A 67 -21.85 -48.46 -46.97
N PRO A 68 -22.11 -48.20 -48.26
CA PRO A 68 -22.08 -46.85 -48.85
C PRO A 68 -22.98 -45.82 -48.14
N GLU A 69 -24.07 -46.27 -47.53
CA GLU A 69 -25.04 -45.42 -46.82
C GLU A 69 -24.48 -44.87 -45.50
N VAL A 70 -23.64 -45.64 -44.80
CA VAL A 70 -23.02 -45.23 -43.52
C VAL A 70 -21.91 -44.20 -43.76
N LEU A 71 -21.15 -44.36 -44.86
CA LEU A 71 -20.13 -43.41 -45.30
C LEU A 71 -20.74 -42.05 -45.65
N HIS A 72 -21.89 -42.02 -46.33
CA HIS A 72 -22.57 -40.77 -46.69
C HIS A 72 -23.06 -39.99 -45.46
N HIS A 73 -23.60 -40.67 -44.45
CA HIS A 73 -24.01 -40.04 -43.18
C HIS A 73 -22.84 -39.53 -42.33
N LEU A 74 -21.70 -40.23 -42.34
CA LEU A 74 -20.48 -39.78 -41.67
C LEU A 74 -19.83 -38.58 -42.38
N GLN A 75 -19.99 -38.45 -43.69
CA GLN A 75 -19.48 -37.32 -44.46
C GLN A 75 -20.32 -36.06 -44.21
N TRP A 76 -21.65 -36.19 -44.21
CA TRP A 76 -22.58 -35.10 -43.93
C TRP A 76 -22.45 -34.53 -42.50
N SER A 77 -22.22 -35.42 -41.51
CA SER A 77 -22.00 -35.00 -40.12
C SER A 77 -20.66 -34.27 -39.93
N ARG A 78 -19.60 -34.65 -40.65
CA ARG A 78 -18.31 -33.92 -40.61
C ARG A 78 -18.42 -32.54 -41.22
N GLU A 79 -19.14 -32.38 -42.34
CA GLU A 79 -19.35 -31.08 -42.98
C GLU A 79 -20.26 -30.15 -42.14
N PHE A 80 -21.30 -30.71 -41.50
CA PHE A 80 -22.20 -29.94 -40.64
C PHE A 80 -21.52 -29.46 -39.34
N VAL A 81 -20.69 -30.30 -38.71
CA VAL A 81 -19.91 -29.94 -37.51
C VAL A 81 -18.79 -28.95 -37.85
N ALA A 82 -18.14 -29.07 -39.03
CA ALA A 82 -17.15 -28.12 -39.50
C ALA A 82 -17.76 -26.73 -39.78
N CYS A 83 -18.96 -26.67 -40.37
CA CYS A 83 -19.60 -25.40 -40.72
C CYS A 83 -20.16 -24.65 -39.49
N THR A 84 -20.67 -25.38 -38.49
CA THR A 84 -21.17 -24.81 -37.23
C THR A 84 -20.05 -24.33 -36.31
N SER A 85 -18.95 -25.09 -36.22
CA SER A 85 -17.75 -24.67 -35.46
C SER A 85 -17.07 -23.45 -36.06
N LEU A 86 -16.97 -23.34 -37.39
CA LEU A 86 -16.37 -22.17 -38.05
C LEU A 86 -17.18 -20.87 -37.83
N LYS A 87 -18.52 -20.97 -37.78
CA LYS A 87 -19.40 -19.83 -37.48
C LYS A 87 -19.26 -19.37 -36.02
N LEU A 88 -19.19 -20.31 -35.07
CA LEU A 88 -18.99 -20.00 -33.65
C LEU A 88 -17.62 -19.36 -33.37
N VAL A 89 -16.56 -19.84 -34.03
CA VAL A 89 -15.22 -19.23 -33.93
C VAL A 89 -15.22 -17.79 -34.48
N LYS A 90 -15.88 -17.53 -35.60
CA LYS A 90 -15.97 -16.17 -36.17
C LYS A 90 -16.75 -15.21 -35.27
N VAL A 91 -17.85 -15.67 -34.65
CA VAL A 91 -18.65 -14.86 -33.71
C VAL A 91 -17.87 -14.59 -32.41
N SER A 92 -17.15 -15.60 -31.89
CA SER A 92 -16.28 -15.45 -30.71
C SER A 92 -15.13 -14.47 -30.97
N LEU A 93 -14.51 -14.53 -32.16
CA LEU A 93 -13.43 -13.62 -32.56
C LEU A 93 -13.95 -12.19 -32.74
N ALA A 94 -15.13 -12.01 -33.38
CA ALA A 94 -15.75 -10.69 -33.52
C ALA A 94 -16.14 -10.08 -32.16
N LEU A 95 -16.65 -10.89 -31.23
CA LEU A 95 -17.01 -10.43 -29.88
C LEU A 95 -15.77 -10.05 -29.06
N SER A 96 -14.66 -10.76 -29.26
CA SER A 96 -13.37 -10.47 -28.62
C SER A 96 -12.74 -9.18 -29.15
N ILE A 97 -12.91 -8.87 -30.44
CA ILE A 97 -12.47 -7.62 -31.06
C ILE A 97 -13.33 -6.43 -30.59
N ILE A 98 -14.64 -6.63 -30.39
CA ILE A 98 -15.56 -5.60 -29.88
C ILE A 98 -15.32 -5.32 -28.39
N LEU A 99 -15.01 -6.34 -27.58
CA LEU A 99 -14.61 -6.12 -26.17
C LEU A 99 -13.21 -5.51 -26.01
N GLY A 100 -12.33 -5.64 -27.01
CA GLY A 100 -10.96 -5.10 -26.96
C GLY A 100 -10.82 -3.59 -27.22
N THR A 101 -11.86 -2.91 -27.71
CA THR A 101 -11.76 -1.52 -28.21
C THR A 101 -12.41 -0.45 -27.32
N THR A 102 -12.91 -0.81 -26.14
CA THR A 102 -13.43 0.16 -25.16
C THR A 102 -12.62 0.13 -23.86
N ASN A 103 -11.35 0.53 -23.95
CA ASN A 103 -10.67 1.08 -22.77
C ASN A 103 -10.88 2.59 -22.79
N PRO A 104 -11.78 3.17 -21.96
CA PRO A 104 -11.66 4.57 -21.64
C PRO A 104 -10.28 4.74 -21.02
N LEU A 105 -9.45 5.59 -21.60
CA LEU A 105 -8.19 6.03 -20.98
C LEU A 105 -8.54 6.80 -19.71
N TYR A 106 -8.84 6.07 -18.64
CA TYR A 106 -8.87 6.61 -17.29
C TYR A 106 -7.42 6.89 -16.92
N ALA A 107 -6.95 8.10 -17.22
CA ALA A 107 -5.67 8.58 -16.73
C ALA A 107 -5.76 8.74 -15.20
N ASN A 108 -5.51 7.66 -14.45
CA ASN A 108 -5.35 7.74 -13.00
C ASN A 108 -3.87 8.01 -12.64
N ALA A 109 -3.63 8.43 -11.41
CA ALA A 109 -2.29 8.45 -10.82
C ALA A 109 -1.95 7.04 -10.34
N TYR A 110 -0.89 6.43 -10.87
CA TYR A 110 -0.60 5.02 -10.60
C TYR A 110 0.79 4.82 -9.99
N PRO A 111 0.90 4.07 -8.88
CA PRO A 111 2.18 3.59 -8.38
C PRO A 111 2.99 2.77 -9.40
N ILE A 112 2.31 2.11 -10.35
CA ILE A 112 2.97 1.28 -11.39
C ILE A 112 3.97 2.07 -12.23
N PHE A 113 3.74 3.37 -12.46
CA PHE A 113 4.68 4.19 -13.22
C PHE A 113 5.99 4.41 -12.48
N ALA A 114 5.97 4.44 -11.14
CA ALA A 114 7.21 4.44 -10.38
C ALA A 114 7.95 3.11 -10.57
N GLN A 115 7.25 1.98 -10.39
CA GLN A 115 7.82 0.63 -10.51
C GLN A 115 8.44 0.36 -11.89
N GLN A 116 7.81 0.86 -12.96
CA GLN A 116 8.27 0.65 -14.33
C GLN A 116 9.48 1.51 -14.73
N ASN A 117 9.60 2.72 -14.18
CA ASN A 117 10.58 3.71 -14.63
C ASN A 117 11.74 3.92 -13.64
N TYR A 118 11.60 3.43 -12.41
CA TYR A 118 12.59 3.63 -11.36
C TYR A 118 12.83 2.33 -10.61
N GLU A 119 14.09 1.92 -10.51
CA GLU A 119 14.47 0.72 -9.78
C GLU A 119 14.25 0.86 -8.26
N ASN A 120 14.45 2.06 -7.72
CA ASN A 120 14.21 2.42 -6.33
C ASN A 120 13.27 3.63 -6.27
N PRO A 121 12.18 3.60 -5.49
CA PRO A 121 11.28 4.75 -5.40
C PRO A 121 11.86 5.93 -4.63
N ARG A 122 13.02 5.77 -3.96
CA ARG A 122 13.69 6.85 -3.22
C ARG A 122 15.08 7.11 -3.80
N GLU A 123 15.30 8.36 -4.21
CA GLU A 123 16.57 8.88 -4.71
C GLU A 123 17.59 9.05 -3.57
N ALA A 124 18.88 9.19 -3.91
CA ALA A 124 19.96 9.33 -2.94
C ALA A 124 19.84 10.57 -2.04
N ASN A 125 19.20 11.63 -2.52
CA ASN A 125 18.86 12.84 -1.77
C ASN A 125 17.66 12.66 -0.82
N GLY A 126 17.03 11.48 -0.79
CA GLY A 126 15.85 11.16 0.00
C GLY A 126 14.51 11.50 -0.64
N ARG A 127 14.49 12.11 -1.82
CA ARG A 127 13.26 12.43 -2.57
C ARG A 127 12.61 11.16 -3.09
N ILE A 128 11.29 11.09 -3.02
CA ILE A 128 10.51 9.99 -3.62
C ILE A 128 10.14 10.34 -5.05
N VAL A 129 10.35 9.39 -5.98
CA VAL A 129 10.23 9.58 -7.44
C VAL A 129 8.83 10.00 -7.90
N CYS A 130 7.80 9.77 -7.09
CA CYS A 130 6.44 10.25 -7.35
C CYS A 130 6.39 11.78 -7.53
N ALA A 131 7.29 12.51 -6.85
CA ALA A 131 7.41 13.96 -6.96
C ALA A 131 7.92 14.44 -8.34
N ASN A 132 8.41 13.55 -9.21
CA ASN A 132 8.85 13.90 -10.56
C ASN A 132 7.65 14.13 -11.50
N CYS A 133 6.50 13.50 -11.22
CA CYS A 133 5.26 13.68 -11.99
C CYS A 133 4.16 14.43 -11.22
N HIS A 134 4.16 14.31 -9.88
CA HIS A 134 3.22 14.98 -8.99
C HIS A 134 3.88 16.23 -8.41
N LEU A 135 3.77 17.34 -9.13
CA LEU A 135 4.56 18.55 -8.89
C LEU A 135 3.99 19.44 -7.78
N ALA A 136 2.70 19.29 -7.46
CA ALA A 136 2.11 20.01 -6.34
C ALA A 136 2.44 19.33 -5.02
N GLN A 137 2.75 20.14 -4.01
CA GLN A 137 3.08 19.64 -2.67
C GLN A 137 1.88 19.75 -1.74
N LYS A 138 1.67 18.69 -0.96
CA LYS A 138 0.65 18.62 0.09
C LYS A 138 1.14 17.76 1.26
N PRO A 139 0.68 18.00 2.50
CA PRO A 139 1.14 17.20 3.65
C PRO A 139 0.60 15.78 3.60
N VAL A 140 1.42 14.85 4.10
CA VAL A 140 1.10 13.45 4.42
C VAL A 140 1.56 13.21 5.86
N GLU A 141 0.85 12.34 6.58
CA GLU A 141 1.26 11.95 7.92
C GLU A 141 1.43 10.44 8.00
N ILE A 142 2.31 9.98 8.89
CA ILE A 142 2.48 8.57 9.22
C ILE A 142 2.51 8.38 10.73
N GLU A 143 1.72 7.43 11.21
CA GLU A 143 1.68 7.00 12.59
C GLU A 143 2.15 5.55 12.69
N VAL A 144 3.19 5.34 13.50
CA VAL A 144 3.74 4.02 13.80
C VAL A 144 3.99 3.92 15.31
N PRO A 145 3.99 2.70 15.89
CA PRO A 145 4.43 2.51 17.26
C PRO A 145 5.87 2.97 17.43
N GLN A 146 6.17 3.57 18.58
CA GLN A 146 7.54 3.97 18.92
C GLN A 146 8.51 2.77 18.91
N SER A 147 8.05 1.62 19.40
CA SER A 147 8.81 0.38 19.40
C SER A 147 7.91 -0.83 19.16
N VAL A 148 8.50 -1.86 18.57
CA VAL A 148 7.86 -3.15 18.30
C VAL A 148 8.78 -4.29 18.72
N LEU A 149 8.18 -5.37 19.18
CA LEU A 149 8.89 -6.62 19.44
C LEU A 149 9.16 -7.37 18.11
N PRO A 150 10.12 -8.30 18.06
CA PRO A 150 10.31 -9.17 16.89
C PRO A 150 9.09 -10.07 16.63
N ASP A 151 8.90 -10.51 15.38
CA ASP A 151 7.82 -11.43 14.93
C ASP A 151 6.41 -10.97 15.38
N THR A 152 6.17 -9.66 15.36
CA THR A 152 4.93 -9.04 15.86
C THR A 152 4.26 -8.24 14.75
N VAL A 153 2.93 -8.38 14.63
CA VAL A 153 2.12 -7.60 13.69
C VAL A 153 1.74 -6.27 14.33
N PHE A 154 1.95 -5.16 13.62
CA PHE A 154 1.59 -3.81 14.04
C PHE A 154 0.98 -3.01 12.90
N GLU A 155 0.30 -1.91 13.24
CA GLU A 155 -0.32 -0.99 12.29
C GLU A 155 0.66 0.15 11.96
N ALA A 156 0.88 0.41 10.68
CA ALA A 156 1.44 1.67 10.19
C ALA A 156 0.33 2.44 9.47
N VAL A 157 -0.08 3.59 9.99
CA VAL A 157 -1.23 4.35 9.47
C VAL A 157 -0.71 5.53 8.67
N VAL A 158 -1.01 5.56 7.37
CA VAL A 158 -0.65 6.65 6.47
C VAL A 158 -1.88 7.52 6.22
N LYS A 159 -1.81 8.80 6.57
CA LYS A 159 -2.91 9.76 6.38
C LYS A 159 -2.59 10.69 5.22
N ILE A 160 -3.50 10.78 4.26
CA ILE A 160 -3.42 11.61 3.07
C ILE A 160 -4.60 12.60 3.10
N PRO A 161 -4.55 13.62 3.98
CA PRO A 161 -5.70 14.49 4.25
C PRO A 161 -5.97 15.42 3.07
N TYR A 162 -7.20 15.52 2.59
CA TYR A 162 -7.59 16.51 1.59
C TYR A 162 -9.05 16.91 1.74
N ASP A 163 -9.42 18.07 1.18
CA ASP A 163 -10.81 18.51 1.17
C ASP A 163 -11.65 17.63 0.22
N GLN A 164 -12.56 16.84 0.81
CA GLN A 164 -13.41 15.90 0.08
C GLN A 164 -14.50 16.58 -0.77
N GLN A 165 -14.73 17.89 -0.59
CA GLN A 165 -15.68 18.65 -1.41
C GLN A 165 -15.08 19.05 -2.76
N VAL A 166 -13.74 19.13 -2.83
CA VAL A 166 -13.03 19.55 -4.03
C VAL A 166 -13.01 18.43 -5.08
N LYS A 167 -13.22 18.83 -6.34
CA LYS A 167 -13.17 17.95 -7.51
C LYS A 167 -11.98 18.32 -8.39
N GLN A 168 -11.34 17.32 -8.98
CA GLN A 168 -10.23 17.50 -9.92
C GLN A 168 -10.69 17.34 -11.37
N VAL A 169 -9.89 17.84 -12.31
CA VAL A 169 -10.07 17.58 -13.75
C VAL A 169 -9.67 16.13 -14.08
N LEU A 170 -10.61 15.37 -14.63
CA LEU A 170 -10.39 14.01 -15.12
C LEU A 170 -9.76 14.01 -16.52
N GLY A 171 -9.30 12.86 -17.02
CA GLY A 171 -8.68 12.75 -18.34
C GLY A 171 -9.57 13.21 -19.52
N ASN A 172 -10.89 13.23 -19.33
CA ASN A 172 -11.86 13.73 -20.32
C ASN A 172 -12.23 15.22 -20.15
N GLY A 173 -11.58 15.95 -19.24
CA GLY A 173 -11.84 17.36 -18.94
C GLY A 173 -12.98 17.63 -17.95
N LYS A 174 -13.81 16.63 -17.60
CA LYS A 174 -14.89 16.81 -16.60
C LYS A 174 -14.33 16.85 -15.18
N LYS A 175 -15.02 17.54 -14.27
CA LYS A 175 -14.67 17.57 -12.84
C LYS A 175 -15.18 16.30 -12.13
N GLY A 176 -14.31 15.62 -11.39
CA GLY A 176 -14.59 14.36 -10.70
C GLY A 176 -13.83 14.16 -9.39
N PRO A 177 -14.02 13.02 -8.69
CA PRO A 177 -13.39 12.77 -7.41
C PRO A 177 -11.88 12.52 -7.53
N LEU A 178 -11.19 12.65 -6.39
CA LEU A 178 -9.76 12.34 -6.26
C LEU A 178 -9.54 10.89 -5.82
N ASN A 179 -8.56 10.27 -6.43
CA ASN A 179 -7.99 9.01 -5.96
C ASN A 179 -6.72 9.29 -5.17
N VAL A 180 -6.36 8.34 -4.31
CA VAL A 180 -5.13 8.38 -3.51
C VAL A 180 -4.26 7.17 -3.81
N GLY A 181 -2.97 7.30 -3.52
CA GLY A 181 -2.01 6.22 -3.55
C GLY A 181 -0.85 6.53 -2.62
N ALA A 182 -0.14 5.50 -2.18
CA ALA A 182 1.01 5.64 -1.30
C ALA A 182 2.10 4.63 -1.62
N VAL A 183 3.33 5.02 -1.30
CA VAL A 183 4.50 4.15 -1.21
C VAL A 183 5.03 4.22 0.23
N LEU A 184 5.21 3.07 0.85
CA LEU A 184 5.75 2.91 2.20
C LEU A 184 7.05 2.10 2.11
N ILE A 185 8.16 2.73 2.46
CA ILE A 185 9.49 2.14 2.42
C ILE A 185 9.86 1.76 3.84
N LEU A 186 9.86 0.46 4.11
CA LEU A 186 10.20 -0.11 5.40
C LEU A 186 11.66 -0.55 5.45
N PRO A 187 12.23 -0.72 6.65
CA PRO A 187 13.55 -1.32 6.81
C PRO A 187 13.57 -2.77 6.31
N ASP A 188 14.76 -3.27 5.98
CA ASP A 188 14.91 -4.64 5.51
C ASP A 188 14.39 -5.66 6.53
N GLY A 189 13.72 -6.70 6.02
CA GLY A 189 13.08 -7.75 6.82
C GLY A 189 11.67 -7.42 7.31
N PHE A 190 11.26 -6.16 7.32
CA PHE A 190 9.84 -5.82 7.52
C PHE A 190 9.06 -6.12 6.24
N GLN A 191 7.84 -6.63 6.40
CA GLN A 191 6.98 -7.01 5.27
C GLN A 191 5.51 -6.93 5.66
N VAL A 192 4.62 -7.01 4.68
CA VAL A 192 3.17 -7.14 4.94
C VAL A 192 2.93 -8.41 5.75
N ALA A 193 2.10 -8.30 6.79
CA ALA A 193 1.71 -9.43 7.60
C ALA A 193 0.90 -10.45 6.78
N PRO A 194 1.21 -11.76 6.89
CA PRO A 194 0.39 -12.80 6.29
C PRO A 194 -1.07 -12.71 6.75
N PRO A 195 -2.08 -12.95 5.88
CA PRO A 195 -3.50 -12.74 6.21
C PRO A 195 -3.99 -13.51 7.44
N ASP A 196 -3.41 -14.67 7.74
CA ASP A 196 -3.68 -15.52 8.91
C ASP A 196 -3.14 -14.92 10.22
N ARG A 197 -2.12 -14.07 10.16
CA ARG A 197 -1.51 -13.39 11.31
C ARG A 197 -2.17 -12.05 11.64
N ILE A 198 -3.01 -11.50 10.76
CA ILE A 198 -3.68 -10.21 10.97
C ILE A 198 -4.90 -10.40 11.89
N PRO A 199 -5.01 -9.66 13.02
CA PRO A 199 -6.20 -9.69 13.87
C PRO A 199 -7.45 -9.19 13.14
N GLU A 200 -8.64 -9.71 13.48
CA GLU A 200 -9.90 -9.32 12.82
C GLU A 200 -10.22 -7.82 12.91
N GLU A 201 -9.89 -7.19 14.04
CA GLU A 201 -10.04 -5.73 14.18
C GLU A 201 -9.21 -4.99 13.11
N MET A 202 -7.96 -5.40 12.90
CA MET A 202 -7.07 -4.79 11.91
C MET A 202 -7.51 -5.10 10.48
N LYS A 203 -7.99 -6.33 10.20
CA LYS A 203 -8.55 -6.69 8.88
C LYS A 203 -9.70 -5.77 8.48
N SER A 204 -10.55 -5.39 9.44
CA SER A 204 -11.67 -4.48 9.19
C SER A 204 -11.21 -3.09 8.74
N LYS A 205 -10.14 -2.56 9.35
CA LYS A 205 -9.54 -1.26 8.99
C LYS A 205 -8.83 -1.31 7.64
N VAL A 206 -8.09 -2.39 7.37
CA VAL A 206 -7.41 -2.63 6.09
C VAL A 206 -8.45 -2.78 4.95
N GLY A 207 -9.58 -3.43 5.24
CA GLY A 207 -10.65 -3.66 4.29
C GLY A 207 -10.21 -4.53 3.12
N LYS A 208 -10.49 -4.07 1.90
CA LYS A 208 -10.18 -4.80 0.64
C LYS A 208 -8.93 -4.25 -0.04
N LEU A 209 -8.06 -3.57 0.71
CA LEU A 209 -6.83 -3.04 0.16
C LEU A 209 -5.85 -4.17 -0.13
N TYR A 210 -5.16 -4.03 -1.26
CA TYR A 210 -4.11 -4.94 -1.68
C TYR A 210 -2.80 -4.17 -1.69
N PHE A 211 -1.84 -4.65 -0.90
CA PHE A 211 -0.50 -4.08 -0.80
C PHE A 211 0.42 -4.88 -1.72
N GLN A 212 1.01 -4.19 -2.69
CA GLN A 212 1.94 -4.81 -3.63
C GLN A 212 3.37 -4.49 -3.19
N PRO A 213 4.28 -5.46 -3.24
CA PRO A 213 5.69 -5.15 -3.15
C PRO A 213 6.11 -4.33 -4.37
N TYR A 214 7.10 -3.46 -4.21
CA TYR A 214 7.58 -2.59 -5.29
C TYR A 214 8.17 -3.39 -6.44
N ASN A 215 8.90 -4.47 -6.14
CA ASN A 215 9.33 -5.50 -7.08
C ASN A 215 9.52 -6.83 -6.32
N GLU A 216 9.92 -7.90 -7.01
CA GLU A 216 10.06 -9.24 -6.42
C GLU A 216 11.09 -9.31 -5.27
N ASP A 217 12.17 -8.52 -5.37
CA ASP A 217 13.27 -8.50 -4.40
C ASP A 217 13.00 -7.57 -3.20
N LYS A 218 12.32 -6.44 -3.43
CA LYS A 218 12.08 -5.36 -2.45
C LYS A 218 10.73 -5.51 -1.77
N LYS A 219 10.57 -6.61 -1.03
CA LYS A 219 9.33 -6.93 -0.27
C LYS A 219 9.02 -5.96 0.87
N ASN A 220 10.03 -5.24 1.35
CA ASN A 220 9.91 -4.19 2.38
C ASN A 220 9.39 -2.86 1.82
N ILE A 221 9.33 -2.69 0.50
CA ILE A 221 8.77 -1.50 -0.13
C ILE A 221 7.38 -1.82 -0.62
N LEU A 222 6.38 -1.15 -0.07
CA LEU A 222 4.97 -1.44 -0.31
C LEU A 222 4.32 -0.30 -1.07
N VAL A 223 3.57 -0.63 -2.11
CA VAL A 223 2.79 0.30 -2.92
C VAL A 223 1.32 -0.05 -2.87
N VAL A 224 0.49 0.99 -2.84
CA VAL A 224 -0.97 0.89 -2.83
C VAL A 224 -1.58 2.02 -3.66
N GLY A 225 -2.64 1.70 -4.39
CA GLY A 225 -3.38 2.66 -5.21
C GLY A 225 -3.32 2.35 -6.71
N PRO A 226 -4.13 3.05 -7.52
CA PRO A 226 -5.08 4.08 -7.13
C PRO A 226 -6.30 3.51 -6.40
N ILE A 227 -6.70 4.16 -5.31
CA ILE A 227 -7.91 3.81 -4.54
C ILE A 227 -8.79 5.06 -4.30
N PRO A 228 -10.11 4.91 -4.09
CA PRO A 228 -11.00 6.05 -3.88
C PRO A 228 -10.63 6.88 -2.66
N GLY A 229 -10.26 8.15 -2.85
CA GLY A 229 -9.76 9.02 -1.77
C GLY A 229 -10.79 9.31 -0.69
N LYS A 230 -12.08 9.35 -1.03
CA LYS A 230 -13.17 9.57 -0.08
C LYS A 230 -13.28 8.45 0.97
N LYS A 231 -12.90 7.22 0.59
CA LYS A 231 -12.95 6.05 1.46
C LYS A 231 -11.63 5.81 2.20
N TYR A 232 -10.51 6.12 1.54
CA TYR A 232 -9.17 5.75 2.01
C TYR A 232 -8.27 6.97 2.21
N SER A 233 -8.80 8.03 2.83
CA SER A 233 -7.97 9.16 3.28
C SER A 233 -6.95 8.74 4.33
N GLU A 234 -7.24 7.65 5.05
CA GLU A 234 -6.33 6.97 5.96
C GLU A 234 -6.16 5.53 5.49
N ILE A 235 -4.90 5.08 5.41
CA ILE A 235 -4.53 3.77 4.91
C ILE A 235 -3.76 3.04 6.01
N VAL A 236 -4.32 1.95 6.51
CA VAL A 236 -3.68 1.12 7.53
C VAL A 236 -2.90 0.00 6.85
N PHE A 237 -1.59 -0.03 7.06
CA PHE A 237 -0.71 -1.10 6.61
C PHE A 237 -0.48 -2.10 7.74
N PRO A 238 -0.83 -3.39 7.55
CA PRO A 238 -0.54 -4.44 8.52
C PRO A 238 0.89 -4.94 8.30
N ILE A 239 1.82 -4.53 9.15
CA ILE A 239 3.25 -4.83 9.00
C ILE A 239 3.67 -5.90 10.01
N LEU A 240 4.43 -6.88 9.56
CA LEU A 240 5.10 -7.87 10.42
C LEU A 240 6.56 -7.45 10.63
N SER A 241 6.98 -7.33 11.89
CA SER A 241 8.37 -7.07 12.25
C SER A 241 9.25 -8.32 12.06
N PRO A 242 10.51 -8.15 11.62
CA PRO A 242 11.47 -9.25 11.50
C PRO A 242 11.91 -9.79 12.87
N ASP A 243 12.50 -10.98 12.86
CA ASP A 243 13.10 -11.61 14.05
C ASP A 243 14.62 -11.77 13.87
N PRO A 244 15.45 -10.97 14.58
CA PRO A 244 16.91 -11.09 14.57
C PRO A 244 17.45 -12.47 15.02
N ALA A 245 16.65 -13.26 15.75
CA ALA A 245 17.03 -14.63 16.10
C ALA A 245 17.10 -15.51 14.85
N LYS A 246 16.14 -15.35 13.93
CA LYS A 246 15.97 -16.12 12.69
C LYS A 246 16.73 -15.50 11.50
N ASN A 247 16.73 -14.17 11.37
CA ASN A 247 17.38 -13.44 10.28
C ASN A 247 18.60 -12.66 10.79
N LYS A 248 19.80 -13.10 10.39
CA LYS A 248 21.07 -12.47 10.83
C LYS A 248 21.38 -11.13 10.17
N ASN A 249 20.65 -10.76 9.12
CA ASN A 249 20.82 -9.47 8.45
C ASN A 249 20.08 -8.34 9.17
N VAL A 250 19.27 -8.66 10.18
CA VAL A 250 18.50 -7.69 10.97
C VAL A 250 19.00 -7.66 12.40
N SER A 251 19.01 -6.49 13.01
CA SER A 251 19.50 -6.25 14.38
C SER A 251 18.51 -5.42 15.18
N TYR A 252 18.60 -5.47 16.52
CA TYR A 252 17.78 -4.63 17.39
C TYR A 252 18.29 -3.18 17.39
N LEU A 253 17.77 -2.37 16.47
CA LEU A 253 18.15 -0.98 16.23
C LEU A 253 16.91 -0.09 16.08
N LYS A 254 17.17 1.21 16.03
CA LYS A 254 16.21 2.21 15.55
C LYS A 254 16.36 2.31 14.03
N TYR A 255 15.26 2.12 13.31
CA TYR A 255 15.23 2.12 11.87
C TYR A 255 14.35 3.25 11.34
N PRO A 256 14.72 3.86 10.19
CA PRO A 256 13.86 4.84 9.53
C PRO A 256 12.76 4.16 8.72
N ILE A 257 11.60 4.81 8.63
CA ILE A 257 10.50 4.48 7.73
C ILE A 257 10.23 5.73 6.89
N TYR A 258 10.12 5.55 5.58
CA TYR A 258 9.85 6.65 4.64
C TYR A 258 8.49 6.43 4.00
N VAL A 259 7.67 7.47 3.93
CA VAL A 259 6.37 7.42 3.27
C VAL A 259 6.26 8.50 2.19
N GLY A 260 5.67 8.11 1.06
CA GLY A 260 5.18 9.02 0.03
C GLY A 260 3.70 8.82 -0.17
N GLY A 261 2.91 9.88 -0.11
CA GLY A 261 1.45 9.84 -0.32
C GLY A 261 1.02 10.85 -1.37
N ASN A 262 0.18 10.43 -2.31
CA ASN A 262 -0.39 11.31 -3.33
C ASN A 262 -1.92 11.32 -3.27
N ARG A 263 -2.51 12.49 -3.52
CA ARG A 263 -3.92 12.60 -3.94
C ARG A 263 -4.05 13.32 -5.28
N GLY A 264 -4.99 12.87 -6.11
CA GLY A 264 -5.26 13.46 -7.41
C GLY A 264 -4.27 13.04 -8.51
N ARG A 265 -4.49 13.57 -9.72
CA ARG A 265 -3.76 13.19 -10.94
C ARG A 265 -2.43 13.93 -11.09
N GLY A 266 -1.46 13.27 -11.70
CA GLY A 266 -0.14 13.84 -12.01
C GLY A 266 -0.16 14.85 -13.16
N GLN A 267 0.92 15.62 -13.27
CA GLN A 267 1.11 16.69 -14.26
C GLN A 267 1.85 16.19 -15.51
N VAL A 268 2.64 15.12 -15.38
CA VAL A 268 3.53 14.60 -16.43
C VAL A 268 3.33 13.10 -16.57
N TYR A 269 3.28 12.61 -17.81
CA TYR A 269 3.23 11.19 -18.14
C TYR A 269 4.65 10.60 -18.28
N PRO A 270 4.81 9.27 -18.21
CA PRO A 270 6.13 8.63 -18.35
C PRO A 270 6.87 8.95 -19.67
N ASP A 271 6.13 9.27 -20.74
CA ASP A 271 6.69 9.70 -22.02
C ASP A 271 7.19 11.15 -22.04
N GLY A 272 7.07 11.87 -20.92
CA GLY A 272 7.42 13.28 -20.78
C GLY A 272 6.33 14.25 -21.22
N SER A 273 5.21 13.78 -21.78
CA SER A 273 4.11 14.65 -22.19
C SER A 273 3.35 15.23 -21.00
N LYS A 274 2.83 16.45 -21.15
CA LYS A 274 2.01 17.11 -20.15
C LYS A 274 0.61 16.51 -20.10
N SER A 275 0.05 16.39 -18.89
CA SER A 275 -1.36 16.01 -18.70
C SER A 275 -2.28 17.22 -18.85
N ASN A 276 -3.58 17.00 -18.82
CA ASN A 276 -4.58 18.08 -18.75
C ASN A 276 -4.80 18.60 -17.31
N ASN A 277 -3.99 18.17 -16.33
CA ASN A 277 -4.02 18.62 -14.94
C ASN A 277 -2.78 19.46 -14.59
N THR A 278 -2.37 20.34 -15.51
CA THR A 278 -1.22 21.24 -15.37
C THR A 278 -1.46 22.55 -16.12
N ILE A 279 -0.54 23.50 -15.96
CA ILE A 279 -0.55 24.80 -16.64
C ILE A 279 0.03 24.66 -18.06
N TYR A 280 -0.62 25.30 -19.03
CA TYR A 280 -0.11 25.47 -20.39
C TYR A 280 0.41 26.89 -20.56
N ASN A 281 1.66 27.01 -21.02
CA ASN A 281 2.35 28.29 -21.22
C ASN A 281 2.55 28.53 -22.71
N ALA A 282 2.77 29.79 -23.10
CA ALA A 282 3.11 30.17 -24.45
C ALA A 282 4.54 29.76 -24.82
N SER A 283 4.76 29.07 -25.94
CA SER A 283 6.10 28.76 -26.44
C SER A 283 6.84 29.98 -27.02
N THR A 284 6.10 31.02 -27.41
CA THR A 284 6.64 32.19 -28.08
C THR A 284 6.01 33.48 -27.56
N ALA A 285 6.71 34.60 -27.72
CA ALA A 285 6.12 35.93 -27.54
C ALA A 285 5.40 36.36 -28.83
N GLY A 286 4.27 37.05 -28.67
CA GLY A 286 3.48 37.48 -29.82
C GLY A 286 2.10 37.97 -29.43
N LYS A 287 1.25 38.19 -30.44
CA LYS A 287 -0.14 38.60 -30.26
C LYS A 287 -1.08 37.42 -30.52
N ILE A 288 -2.05 37.19 -29.65
CA ILE A 288 -3.08 36.16 -29.86
C ILE A 288 -4.04 36.64 -30.95
N VAL A 289 -4.04 35.97 -32.09
CA VAL A 289 -4.91 36.30 -33.24
C VAL A 289 -6.24 35.58 -33.14
N GLN A 290 -6.24 34.34 -32.67
CA GLN A 290 -7.44 33.51 -32.64
C GLN A 290 -7.40 32.48 -31.52
N ILE A 291 -8.56 32.20 -30.93
CA ILE A 291 -8.78 31.09 -30.00
C ILE A 291 -9.96 30.27 -30.55
N GLN A 292 -9.68 29.05 -31.01
CA GLN A 292 -10.69 28.14 -31.58
C GLN A 292 -10.98 26.98 -30.61
N PRO A 293 -12.26 26.73 -30.22
CA PRO A 293 -12.61 25.57 -29.42
C PRO A 293 -12.59 24.28 -30.26
N LEU A 294 -12.05 23.19 -29.70
CA LEU A 294 -12.00 21.88 -30.35
C LEU A 294 -13.29 21.07 -30.08
N GLU A 295 -14.23 21.06 -31.03
CA GLU A 295 -15.60 20.55 -30.82
C GLU A 295 -15.71 19.09 -30.33
N LYS A 296 -14.89 18.15 -30.84
CA LYS A 296 -15.05 16.71 -30.55
C LYS A 296 -14.27 16.21 -29.33
N LYS A 297 -13.13 16.84 -29.00
CA LYS A 297 -12.24 16.42 -27.91
C LYS A 297 -12.27 17.37 -26.72
N GLY A 298 -12.90 18.54 -26.86
CA GLY A 298 -12.76 19.66 -25.94
C GLY A 298 -11.35 20.26 -25.97
N GLY A 299 -11.18 21.44 -25.37
CA GLY A 299 -9.93 22.19 -25.39
C GLY A 299 -9.92 23.32 -26.42
N TYR A 300 -8.75 23.89 -26.66
CA TYR A 300 -8.57 25.10 -27.46
C TYR A 300 -7.33 25.00 -28.35
N GLU A 301 -7.40 25.56 -29.55
CA GLU A 301 -6.24 25.92 -30.36
C GLU A 301 -6.07 27.45 -30.34
N ILE A 302 -4.89 27.90 -29.92
CA ILE A 302 -4.56 29.31 -29.76
C ILE A 302 -3.52 29.66 -30.82
N SER A 303 -3.87 30.57 -31.72
CA SER A 303 -2.96 31.05 -32.78
C SER A 303 -2.27 32.32 -32.31
N ILE A 304 -0.93 32.27 -32.23
CA ILE A 304 -0.07 33.37 -31.79
C ILE A 304 0.74 33.85 -33.00
N GLU A 305 0.60 35.13 -33.34
CA GLU A 305 1.40 35.80 -34.36
C GLU A 305 2.65 36.42 -33.72
N THR A 306 3.81 35.98 -34.16
CA THR A 306 5.11 36.48 -33.71
C THR A 306 5.43 37.83 -34.36
N LEU A 307 6.45 38.53 -33.82
CA LEU A 307 6.93 39.79 -34.41
C LEU A 307 7.47 39.63 -35.85
N ASN A 308 7.84 38.41 -36.25
CA ASN A 308 8.34 38.09 -37.58
C ASN A 308 7.21 37.79 -38.59
N GLY A 309 5.94 37.81 -38.14
CA GLY A 309 4.77 37.47 -38.96
C GLY A 309 4.46 35.96 -39.01
N ASP A 310 5.25 35.11 -38.37
CA ASP A 310 4.97 33.67 -38.29
C ASP A 310 3.80 33.40 -37.33
N GLN A 311 2.90 32.49 -37.70
CA GLN A 311 1.82 32.01 -36.86
C GLN A 311 2.16 30.66 -36.22
N ILE A 312 2.17 30.62 -34.89
CA ILE A 312 2.39 29.42 -34.08
C ILE A 312 1.06 29.01 -33.44
N ILE A 313 0.71 27.73 -33.55
CA ILE A 313 -0.52 27.17 -33.00
C ILE A 313 -0.19 26.39 -31.72
N GLU A 314 -0.75 26.85 -30.60
CA GLU A 314 -0.69 26.18 -29.31
C GLU A 314 -1.94 25.37 -29.05
N LYS A 315 -1.78 24.11 -28.59
CA LYS A 315 -2.89 23.21 -28.31
C LYS A 315 -3.06 23.03 -26.81
N VAL A 316 -4.23 23.39 -26.30
CA VAL A 316 -4.62 23.22 -24.89
C VAL A 316 -5.68 22.12 -24.79
N PRO A 317 -5.44 21.03 -24.04
CA PRO A 317 -6.41 19.95 -23.87
C PRO A 317 -7.62 20.39 -23.03
N PRO A 318 -8.71 19.59 -22.96
CA PRO A 318 -9.86 19.93 -22.13
C PRO A 318 -9.50 19.86 -20.63
N GLY A 319 -9.94 20.87 -19.86
CA GLY A 319 -9.81 20.89 -18.41
C GLY A 319 -9.30 22.21 -17.84
N PRO A 320 -8.09 22.66 -18.20
CA PRO A 320 -7.58 23.97 -17.82
C PRO A 320 -8.44 25.09 -18.44
N GLU A 321 -8.85 26.06 -17.62
CA GLU A 321 -9.62 27.23 -18.07
C GLU A 321 -8.64 28.30 -18.60
N LEU A 322 -8.97 28.97 -19.70
CA LEU A 322 -8.12 30.01 -20.30
C LEU A 322 -8.19 31.32 -19.50
N ILE A 323 -7.06 32.02 -19.42
CA ILE A 323 -6.95 33.34 -18.78
C ILE A 323 -6.55 34.45 -19.77
N VAL A 324 -6.43 34.12 -21.05
CA VAL A 324 -6.00 35.02 -22.11
C VAL A 324 -7.14 35.30 -23.10
N ASN A 325 -7.10 36.48 -23.72
CA ASN A 325 -8.10 36.92 -24.68
C ASN A 325 -7.50 37.18 -26.07
N VAL A 326 -8.34 37.13 -27.11
CA VAL A 326 -7.94 37.52 -28.48
C VAL A 326 -7.49 38.99 -28.49
N GLY A 327 -6.38 39.26 -29.18
CA GLY A 327 -5.76 40.58 -29.28
C GLY A 327 -4.70 40.88 -28.21
N GLN A 328 -4.57 40.03 -27.18
CA GLN A 328 -3.59 40.18 -26.11
C GLN A 328 -2.17 39.90 -26.62
N THR A 329 -1.21 40.73 -26.21
CA THR A 329 0.22 40.46 -26.39
C THR A 329 0.74 39.65 -25.20
N ILE A 330 1.47 38.58 -25.47
CA ILE A 330 2.00 37.64 -24.48
C ILE A 330 3.51 37.48 -24.64
N GLN A 331 4.18 37.11 -23.55
CA GLN A 331 5.61 36.79 -23.52
C GLN A 331 5.84 35.28 -23.57
N VAL A 332 7.06 34.87 -23.90
CA VAL A 332 7.51 33.47 -23.77
C VAL A 332 7.29 33.01 -22.33
N ASP A 333 6.83 31.77 -22.18
CA ASP A 333 6.52 31.12 -20.90
C ASP A 333 5.37 31.75 -20.09
N GLN A 334 4.67 32.75 -20.62
CA GLN A 334 3.50 33.31 -19.97
C GLN A 334 2.37 32.25 -19.91
N PRO A 335 1.71 32.06 -18.76
CA PRO A 335 0.63 31.09 -18.64
C PRO A 335 -0.59 31.50 -19.47
N LEU A 336 -1.08 30.56 -20.27
CA LEU A 336 -2.30 30.68 -21.08
C LEU A 336 -3.55 30.21 -20.32
N THR A 337 -3.36 29.35 -19.32
CA THR A 337 -4.42 28.71 -18.55
C THR A 337 -4.23 28.90 -17.04
N ILE A 338 -5.32 28.83 -16.28
CA ILE A 338 -5.25 28.63 -14.82
C ILE A 338 -4.67 27.24 -14.49
N ASN A 339 -4.12 27.08 -13.29
CA ASN A 339 -3.73 25.76 -12.78
C ASN A 339 -4.98 24.97 -12.34
N PRO A 340 -5.38 23.89 -13.04
CA PRO A 340 -6.53 23.08 -12.63
C PRO A 340 -6.22 22.15 -11.44
N ASN A 341 -4.95 22.01 -11.05
CA ASN A 341 -4.54 21.00 -10.09
C ASN A 341 -4.92 21.36 -8.65
N VAL A 342 -5.69 20.47 -8.04
CA VAL A 342 -6.12 20.52 -6.64
C VAL A 342 -5.54 19.39 -5.79
N GLY A 343 -4.76 18.50 -6.42
CA GLY A 343 -4.09 17.39 -5.78
C GLY A 343 -2.72 17.76 -5.21
N GLY A 344 -1.91 16.74 -4.97
CA GLY A 344 -0.52 16.89 -4.62
C GLY A 344 0.08 15.68 -3.91
N PHE A 345 1.40 15.67 -3.91
CA PHE A 345 2.25 14.68 -3.28
C PHE A 345 2.85 15.22 -1.98
N GLY A 346 2.98 14.34 -1.00
CA GLY A 346 3.64 14.59 0.26
C GLY A 346 4.61 13.47 0.59
N GLN A 347 5.64 13.82 1.33
CA GLN A 347 6.60 12.88 1.89
C GLN A 347 6.78 13.15 3.38
N MET A 348 6.98 12.09 4.16
CA MET A 348 7.28 12.18 5.59
C MET A 348 8.18 11.02 5.99
N ASP A 349 9.05 11.29 6.95
CA ASP A 349 9.98 10.32 7.52
C ASP A 349 9.59 10.10 8.98
N THR A 350 9.69 8.85 9.44
CA THR A 350 9.50 8.50 10.84
C THR A 350 10.45 7.38 11.23
N GLU A 351 10.43 6.95 12.48
CA GLU A 351 11.37 5.96 13.00
C GLU A 351 10.64 4.92 13.83
N ILE A 352 11.17 3.70 13.83
CA ILE A 352 10.67 2.59 14.63
C ILE A 352 11.82 1.89 15.34
N VAL A 353 11.65 1.54 16.61
CA VAL A 353 12.63 0.76 17.36
C VAL A 353 12.25 -0.72 17.34
N LEU A 354 13.10 -1.56 16.76
CA LEU A 354 12.98 -3.01 16.91
C LEU A 354 13.61 -3.41 18.25
N GLN A 355 12.75 -3.72 19.22
CA GLN A 355 13.15 -3.85 20.61
C GLN A 355 13.33 -5.31 21.05
N ASN A 356 14.36 -5.55 21.85
CA ASN A 356 14.57 -6.84 22.49
C ASN A 356 13.98 -6.82 23.91
N PRO A 357 13.00 -7.70 24.24
CA PRO A 357 12.43 -7.79 25.58
C PRO A 357 13.47 -7.92 26.70
N ALA A 358 14.57 -8.64 26.47
CA ALA A 358 15.62 -8.84 27.47
C ALA A 358 16.35 -7.53 27.83
N ARG A 359 16.47 -6.57 26.89
CA ARG A 359 17.04 -5.25 27.17
C ARG A 359 16.18 -4.47 28.16
N ILE A 360 14.85 -4.54 28.01
CA ILE A 360 13.91 -3.89 28.92
C ILE A 360 13.96 -4.58 30.30
N GLN A 361 13.97 -5.91 30.34
CA GLN A 361 14.05 -6.65 31.61
C GLN A 361 15.34 -6.32 32.39
N GLY A 362 16.48 -6.29 31.70
CA GLY A 362 17.76 -5.88 32.30
C GLY A 362 17.73 -4.43 32.80
N LEU A 363 17.12 -3.52 32.04
CA LEU A 363 16.95 -2.12 32.44
C LEU A 363 16.08 -1.97 33.70
N LEU A 364 14.96 -2.70 33.80
CA LEU A 364 14.09 -2.66 34.97
C LEU A 364 14.80 -3.20 36.23
N LEU A 365 15.57 -4.27 36.09
CA LEU A 365 16.36 -4.84 37.18
C LEU A 365 17.46 -3.86 37.63
N PHE A 366 18.12 -3.20 36.68
CA PHE A 366 19.09 -2.15 36.97
C PHE A 366 18.46 -0.96 37.72
N PHE A 367 17.27 -0.51 37.31
CA PHE A 367 16.51 0.53 38.03
C PHE A 367 16.16 0.09 39.45
N GLY A 368 15.79 -1.18 39.65
CA GLY A 368 15.60 -1.75 40.98
C GLY A 368 16.84 -1.61 41.86
N PHE A 369 18.03 -1.95 41.33
CA PHE A 369 19.28 -1.79 42.06
C PHE A 369 19.63 -0.33 42.35
N ILE A 370 19.39 0.59 41.41
CA ILE A 370 19.59 2.03 41.65
C ILE A 370 18.71 2.52 42.80
N ILE A 371 17.42 2.17 42.80
CA ILE A 371 16.49 2.59 43.85
C ILE A 371 16.95 2.05 45.21
N ILE A 372 17.35 0.78 45.27
CA ILE A 372 17.88 0.17 46.50
C ILE A 372 19.14 0.89 46.98
N ALA A 373 20.09 1.17 46.08
CA ALA A 373 21.32 1.88 46.41
C ALA A 373 21.04 3.31 46.91
N GLN A 374 20.14 4.05 46.26
CA GLN A 374 19.74 5.40 46.67
C GLN A 374 19.11 5.39 48.07
N ILE A 375 18.22 4.43 48.36
CA ILE A 375 17.62 4.26 49.68
C ILE A 375 18.71 3.98 50.73
N PHE A 376 19.63 3.05 50.46
CA PHE A 376 20.69 2.72 51.40
C PHE A 376 21.65 3.89 51.66
N LEU A 377 22.00 4.67 50.63
CA LEU A 377 22.83 5.86 50.80
C LEU A 377 22.16 6.89 51.71
N VAL A 378 20.86 7.14 51.51
CA VAL A 378 20.09 8.07 52.37
C VAL A 378 19.96 7.55 53.79
N LEU A 379 19.65 6.26 53.97
CA LEU A 379 19.58 5.63 55.30
C LEU A 379 20.92 5.68 56.02
N LYS A 380 22.03 5.39 55.31
CA LYS A 380 23.38 5.44 55.87
C LYS A 380 23.77 6.87 56.26
N LYS A 381 23.46 7.86 55.42
CA LYS A 381 23.62 9.28 55.76
C LYS A 381 22.86 9.64 57.04
N LYS A 382 21.57 9.29 57.11
CA LYS A 382 20.72 9.55 58.29
C LYS A 382 21.22 8.84 59.55
N GLN A 383 21.78 7.65 59.40
CA GLN A 383 22.43 6.94 60.51
C GLN A 383 23.67 7.71 61.01
N PHE A 384 24.52 8.19 60.10
CA PHE A 384 25.74 8.91 60.46
C PHE A 384 25.47 10.30 61.05
N GLU A 385 24.46 11.02 60.54
CA GLU A 385 24.00 12.29 61.12
C GLU A 385 23.66 12.14 62.62
N LYS A 386 23.12 10.98 63.05
CA LYS A 386 22.87 10.72 64.48
C LYS A 386 24.15 10.61 65.31
N VAL A 387 25.22 10.07 64.74
CA VAL A 387 26.53 9.97 65.41
C VAL A 387 27.17 11.34 65.52
N GLN A 388 27.18 12.11 64.43
CA GLN A 388 27.68 13.50 64.43
C GLN A 388 26.92 14.37 65.45
N LEU A 389 25.60 14.21 65.56
CA LEU A 389 24.80 14.92 66.57
C LEU A 389 25.15 14.52 68.01
N ALA A 390 25.55 13.27 68.25
CA ALA A 390 25.95 12.82 69.59
C ALA A 390 27.36 13.30 69.97
N GLU A 391 28.28 13.34 69.01
CA GLU A 391 29.68 13.72 69.24
C GLU A 391 29.91 15.24 69.14
N MET A 392 28.96 16.00 68.55
CA MET A 392 29.07 17.45 68.27
C MET A 392 30.36 17.84 67.53
N ASN A 393 30.95 16.88 66.83
CA ASN A 393 32.15 17.00 66.03
C ASN A 393 31.82 16.46 64.63
N PHE A 394 32.12 17.25 63.59
CA PHE A 394 31.52 17.08 62.26
C PHE A 394 32.44 16.43 61.25
#